data_AF-A0AAD9R0E4-F1
#
_entry.id   AF-A0AAD9R0E4-F1
#
_cell.length_a   1.000
_cell.length_b   1.000
_cell.length_c   1.000
_cell.angle_alpha   90.00
_cell.angle_beta   90.00
_cell.angle_gamma   90.00
#
_symmetry.space_group_name_H-M   'P 1'
#
loop_
_entity.id
_entity.type
_entity.pdbx_description
1 polymer ?
#
loop_
_entity_poly.entity_id
_entity_poly.type
_entity_poly.pdbx_seq_one_letter_code
_entity_poly.pdbx_strand_id
1 'polypeptide(L)'
;MMHYRLHLRVDLTHLLIELPCTIKPQGTTEMSGIGIAMMVVYVYAKIYIDRGGPGLTIYRPQCPPGFCILGDYAQGGHTSKPNHGVMLCVLMSDSKMVIRAGGFNQIWSSEGPASGNDEFSGTFDDEEPDENSGTFTSGSDQILAFWEPVVPHSEYVALGHVVTTSYEPPNDVDICVVHKSVATPGIPGKRLWIQEARMSSIWTLASSYHYILTGTFISSDSQVAPRLNQFWSLIPDVVPAPNNTSLSVKKLKRADLALIYRGQECRIDSQLLSVYLPQAPIGYVPLGHYAEQGFAPKVEEVNVLVVKEEGGRGLLRKPIAYQELWRTDGANNMTDAAIWRPVPSPGYFCLGHVLGLGSEPPPTNAMMCLHWSVVGRSPQSKRVWWNKCSLKRQATIWGVTGSNTCLTANTFVIHRGLHVPHWEEHLFHCFYQNEMPVK
;
A
#
# COMPACT_ATOMS: atom_id res chain seq x y z
N MET A 1 -49.11 16.42 -17.36
CA MET A 1 -48.29 17.58 -16.93
C MET A 1 -47.48 17.16 -15.71
N MET A 2 -46.17 17.41 -15.77
CA MET A 2 -45.16 17.36 -14.70
C MET A 2 -44.84 15.99 -14.06
N HIS A 3 -43.94 15.26 -14.72
CA HIS A 3 -42.99 14.37 -14.04
C HIS A 3 -41.90 15.23 -13.37
N TYR A 4 -41.76 15.13 -12.05
CA TYR A 4 -40.56 15.61 -11.35
C TYR A 4 -39.52 14.49 -11.33
N ARG A 5 -38.44 14.65 -12.11
CA ARG A 5 -37.20 13.89 -11.97
C ARG A 5 -36.43 14.46 -10.77
N LEU A 6 -36.22 13.65 -9.73
CA LEU A 6 -35.20 13.94 -8.72
C LEU A 6 -33.84 13.48 -9.29
N HIS A 7 -32.95 14.44 -9.56
CA HIS A 7 -31.54 14.16 -9.78
C HIS A 7 -30.88 13.85 -8.43
N LEU A 8 -30.53 12.60 -8.19
CA LEU A 8 -29.60 12.23 -7.12
C LEU A 8 -28.18 12.44 -7.64
N ARG A 9 -27.55 13.51 -7.14
CA ARG A 9 -26.10 13.71 -7.16
C ARG A 9 -25.47 12.60 -6.31
N VAL A 10 -24.62 11.79 -6.91
CA VAL A 10 -23.79 10.81 -6.19
C VAL A 10 -22.55 11.57 -5.70
N ASP A 11 -22.56 11.96 -4.43
CA ASP A 11 -21.34 12.42 -3.73
C ASP A 11 -20.54 11.19 -3.29
N LEU A 12 -19.26 11.18 -3.67
CA LEU A 12 -18.35 10.02 -3.67
C LEU A 12 -17.40 9.99 -2.45
N THR A 13 -17.83 10.49 -1.28
CA THR A 13 -16.90 10.85 -0.18
C THR A 13 -16.98 10.05 1.12
N HIS A 14 -17.85 9.05 1.29
CA HIS A 14 -17.89 8.29 2.55
C HIS A 14 -18.05 6.79 2.32
N LEU A 15 -16.94 6.05 2.36
CA LEU A 15 -16.94 4.61 2.63
C LEU A 15 -16.67 4.42 4.13
N LEU A 16 -17.70 4.58 4.97
CA LEU A 16 -17.69 4.06 6.34
C LEU A 16 -17.59 2.54 6.22
N ILE A 17 -16.42 1.97 6.53
CA ILE A 17 -16.33 0.53 6.79
C ILE A 17 -16.79 0.35 8.24
N GLU A 18 -18.09 0.31 8.43
CA GLU A 18 -18.62 -0.40 9.59
C GLU A 18 -18.44 -1.89 9.29
N LEU A 19 -17.65 -2.59 10.11
CA LEU A 19 -17.71 -4.04 10.14
C LEU A 19 -19.06 -4.40 10.78
N PRO A 20 -20.01 -5.02 10.06
CA PRO A 20 -21.27 -5.40 10.66
C PRO A 20 -21.04 -6.55 11.63
N CYS A 21 -21.04 -6.26 12.93
CA CYS A 21 -21.44 -7.26 13.93
C CYS A 21 -22.93 -7.54 13.69
N THR A 22 -23.24 -8.57 12.91
CA THR A 22 -24.60 -9.11 12.85
C THR A 22 -24.59 -10.59 13.19
N ILE A 23 -24.93 -10.87 14.44
CA ILE A 23 -25.85 -11.96 14.74
C ILE A 23 -27.10 -11.28 15.31
N LYS A 24 -28.22 -11.34 14.59
CA LYS A 24 -29.54 -11.46 15.23
C LYS A 24 -30.41 -12.39 14.38
N PRO A 25 -31.14 -13.30 15.04
CA PRO A 25 -32.49 -12.91 15.40
C PRO A 25 -32.74 -12.94 16.91
N GLN A 26 -33.52 -11.95 17.35
CA GLN A 26 -34.31 -11.82 18.59
C GLN A 26 -33.58 -11.88 19.94
N GLY A 27 -33.76 -10.82 20.72
CA GLY A 27 -33.27 -10.67 22.09
C GLY A 27 -32.48 -9.38 22.24
N THR A 28 -33.00 -8.48 23.06
CA THR A 28 -32.33 -7.27 23.54
C THR A 28 -31.15 -7.65 24.42
N THR A 29 -29.94 -7.52 23.90
CA THR A 29 -28.70 -7.42 24.68
C THR A 29 -27.81 -6.37 24.02
N GLU A 30 -27.29 -5.47 24.85
CA GLU A 30 -26.30 -4.44 24.50
C GLU A 30 -25.09 -5.08 23.84
N MET A 31 -24.69 -4.57 22.67
CA MET A 31 -23.47 -4.99 21.98
C MET A 31 -22.28 -4.20 22.54
N SER A 32 -21.58 -4.80 23.49
CA SER A 32 -20.20 -4.42 23.81
C SER A 32 -19.28 -5.08 22.77
N GLY A 33 -18.92 -4.34 21.71
CA GLY A 33 -17.96 -4.80 20.71
C GLY A 33 -16.52 -4.41 21.08
N ILE A 34 -15.63 -5.40 21.19
CA ILE A 34 -14.19 -5.24 21.43
C ILE A 34 -13.50 -4.94 20.08
N GLY A 35 -13.62 -3.72 19.55
CA GLY A 35 -13.06 -3.39 18.24
C GLY A 35 -12.87 -1.90 18.00
N ILE A 36 -12.10 -1.56 16.96
CA ILE A 36 -11.89 -0.20 16.50
C ILE A 36 -12.59 -0.02 15.16
N ALA A 37 -13.45 1.01 15.04
CA ALA A 37 -14.02 1.41 13.76
C ALA A 37 -13.00 2.26 12.98
N MET A 38 -12.79 1.93 11.70
CA MET A 38 -11.79 2.57 10.86
C MET A 38 -12.35 2.90 9.48
N MET A 39 -11.88 3.99 8.89
CA MET A 39 -12.23 4.47 7.57
C MET A 39 -10.99 4.53 6.70
N VAL A 40 -11.11 4.01 5.47
CA VAL A 40 -10.10 4.22 4.43
C VAL A 40 -10.29 5.61 3.84
N VAL A 41 -9.23 6.42 3.87
CA VAL A 41 -9.26 7.76 3.27
C VAL A 41 -8.36 7.86 2.04
N TYR A 42 -8.87 8.57 1.04
CA TYR A 42 -8.14 8.91 -0.18
C TYR A 42 -7.86 10.42 -0.27
N VAL A 43 -8.25 11.18 0.75
CA VAL A 43 -7.95 12.61 0.89
C VAL A 43 -6.74 12.75 1.81
N TYR A 44 -5.74 13.50 1.34
CA TYR A 44 -4.47 13.63 2.02
C TYR A 44 -3.80 14.97 1.70
N ALA A 45 -3.01 15.48 2.65
CA ALA A 45 -2.09 16.58 2.42
C ALA A 45 -0.69 16.03 2.15
N LYS A 46 0.04 16.61 1.20
CA LYS A 46 1.46 16.30 1.01
C LYS A 46 2.27 17.23 1.91
N ILE A 47 3.01 16.67 2.86
CA ILE A 47 3.70 17.44 3.90
C ILE A 47 5.14 17.73 3.50
N TYR A 48 5.85 16.72 2.98
CA TYR A 48 7.27 16.85 2.66
C TYR A 48 7.65 16.06 1.41
N ILE A 49 8.61 16.60 0.66
CA ILE A 49 9.23 15.94 -0.50
C ILE A 49 10.74 16.13 -0.40
N ASP A 50 11.47 15.03 -0.24
CA ASP A 50 12.89 15.00 -0.52
C ASP A 50 13.12 14.70 -2.00
N ARG A 51 13.87 15.58 -2.67
CA ARG A 51 14.27 15.41 -4.07
C ARG A 51 15.67 14.79 -4.22
N GLY A 52 16.40 14.61 -3.11
CA GLY A 52 17.71 13.98 -3.05
C GLY A 52 17.66 12.45 -3.10
N GLY A 53 18.69 11.85 -3.69
CA GLY A 53 18.89 10.38 -3.71
C GLY A 53 17.68 9.58 -4.24
N PRO A 54 17.23 8.52 -3.54
CA PRO A 54 16.05 7.73 -3.95
C PRO A 54 14.71 8.47 -3.81
N GLY A 55 14.71 9.68 -3.23
CA GLY A 55 13.53 10.50 -2.97
C GLY A 55 12.65 9.97 -1.84
N LEU A 56 11.98 10.88 -1.14
CA LEU A 56 11.00 10.59 -0.09
C LEU A 56 9.79 11.49 -0.32
N THR A 57 8.59 10.93 -0.21
CA THR A 57 7.37 11.74 -0.10
C THR A 57 6.60 11.34 1.16
N ILE A 58 6.21 12.33 1.97
CA ILE A 58 5.39 12.14 3.16
C ILE A 58 4.02 12.79 2.96
N TYR A 59 2.97 12.05 3.32
CA TYR A 59 1.59 12.45 3.22
C TYR A 59 0.90 12.32 4.58
N ARG A 60 -0.02 13.25 4.87
CA ARG A 60 -0.89 13.20 6.03
C ARG A 60 -2.31 12.85 5.60
N PRO A 61 -2.92 11.77 6.13
CA PRO A 61 -4.33 11.49 5.92
C PRO A 61 -5.20 12.62 6.44
N GLN A 62 -6.25 12.98 5.70
CA GLN A 62 -7.22 13.99 6.13
C GLN A 62 -8.46 13.29 6.68
N CYS A 63 -8.62 13.32 8.01
CA CYS A 63 -9.73 12.68 8.69
C CYS A 63 -10.92 13.62 8.88
N PRO A 64 -12.16 13.13 8.72
CA PRO A 64 -13.34 13.90 9.06
C PRO A 64 -13.45 14.13 10.58
N PRO A 65 -14.24 15.11 11.04
CA PRO A 65 -14.46 15.35 12.46
C PRO A 65 -14.91 14.08 13.20
N GLY A 66 -14.35 13.84 14.39
CA GLY A 66 -14.59 12.63 15.17
C GLY A 66 -13.68 11.45 14.79
N PHE A 67 -12.76 11.63 13.83
CA PHE A 67 -11.75 10.63 13.49
C PHE A 67 -10.33 11.20 13.70
N CYS A 68 -9.39 10.30 13.90
CA CYS A 68 -7.97 10.59 14.14
C CYS A 68 -7.06 9.75 13.25
N ILE A 69 -5.84 10.22 13.00
CA ILE A 69 -4.83 9.44 12.28
C ILE A 69 -4.00 8.58 13.23
N LEU A 70 -3.38 7.53 12.67
CA LEU A 70 -2.46 6.63 13.40
C LEU A 70 -0.98 7.01 13.23
N GLY A 71 -0.70 8.00 12.38
CA GLY A 71 0.63 8.44 11.98
C GLY A 71 0.63 8.98 10.55
N ASP A 72 1.73 9.61 10.15
CA ASP A 72 1.90 10.07 8.78
C ASP A 72 2.34 8.90 7.88
N TYR A 73 1.99 9.02 6.60
CA TYR A 73 2.28 8.03 5.58
C TYR A 73 3.56 8.40 4.83
N ALA A 74 4.53 7.49 4.74
CA ALA A 74 5.79 7.74 4.03
C ALA A 74 6.06 6.71 2.93
N GLN A 75 6.63 7.17 1.83
CA GLN A 75 7.06 6.30 0.74
C GLN A 75 8.29 6.82 -0.01
N GLY A 76 9.04 5.89 -0.60
CA GLY A 76 10.15 6.22 -1.47
C GLY A 76 9.72 6.81 -2.81
N GLY A 77 10.56 7.70 -3.35
CA GLY A 77 10.42 8.35 -4.63
C GLY A 77 9.68 9.68 -4.61
N HIS A 78 9.86 10.47 -5.66
CA HIS A 78 9.10 11.70 -5.91
C HIS A 78 7.74 11.35 -6.54
N THR A 79 6.68 11.46 -5.76
CA THR A 79 5.36 11.00 -6.17
C THR A 79 4.30 12.08 -6.02
N SER A 80 3.28 12.01 -6.88
CA SER A 80 2.08 12.86 -6.79
C SER A 80 1.00 12.25 -5.89
N LYS A 81 1.01 10.93 -5.70
CA LYS A 81 0.04 10.17 -4.90
C LYS A 81 0.69 9.03 -4.07
N PRO A 82 0.12 8.65 -2.92
CA PRO A 82 0.50 7.47 -2.15
C PRO A 82 0.47 6.17 -2.99
N ASN A 83 1.40 5.27 -2.73
CA ASN A 83 1.70 4.07 -3.51
C ASN A 83 1.33 2.78 -2.79
N HIS A 84 1.23 2.76 -1.47
CA HIS A 84 1.04 1.53 -0.71
C HIS A 84 0.27 1.88 0.54
N GLY A 85 -0.53 0.98 1.10
CA GLY A 85 -1.13 1.25 2.39
C GLY A 85 -2.41 2.09 2.28
N VAL A 86 -3.41 1.54 2.92
CA VAL A 86 -4.68 2.19 3.18
C VAL A 86 -4.37 3.29 4.18
N MET A 87 -4.48 4.56 3.79
CA MET A 87 -4.47 5.62 4.80
C MET A 87 -5.74 5.45 5.62
N LEU A 88 -5.56 5.29 6.93
CA LEU A 88 -6.64 4.97 7.84
C LEU A 88 -6.92 6.14 8.77
N CYS A 89 -8.20 6.42 8.92
CA CYS A 89 -8.75 7.26 9.96
C CYS A 89 -9.50 6.38 10.94
N VAL A 90 -9.20 6.52 12.23
CA VAL A 90 -9.83 5.75 13.30
C VAL A 90 -10.90 6.59 13.96
N LEU A 91 -12.08 6.02 14.18
CA LEU A 91 -13.17 6.70 14.85
C LEU A 91 -12.82 6.88 16.33
N MET A 92 -12.79 8.13 16.78
CA MET A 92 -12.79 8.45 18.20
C MET A 92 -14.17 8.10 18.75
N SER A 93 -14.22 7.02 19.54
CA SER A 93 -15.41 6.55 20.22
C SER A 93 -15.15 6.54 21.72
N ASP A 94 -16.19 6.46 22.54
CA ASP A 94 -16.07 6.27 23.99
C ASP A 94 -15.54 4.86 24.36
N SER A 95 -14.94 4.14 23.40
CA SER A 95 -14.35 2.83 23.61
C SER A 95 -12.98 2.96 24.30
N LYS A 96 -12.66 2.02 25.18
CA LYS A 96 -11.32 1.91 25.81
C LYS A 96 -10.23 1.41 24.83
N MET A 97 -10.52 1.37 23.53
CA MET A 97 -9.61 0.80 22.53
C MET A 97 -8.72 1.85 21.88
N VAL A 98 -9.15 3.12 21.90
CA VAL A 98 -8.48 4.22 21.23
C VAL A 98 -8.49 5.43 22.15
N ILE A 99 -7.33 6.06 22.32
CA ILE A 99 -7.23 7.33 23.03
C ILE A 99 -6.36 8.29 22.23
N ARG A 100 -6.48 9.59 22.53
CA ARG A 100 -5.59 10.61 21.97
C ARG A 100 -4.18 10.48 22.55
N ALA A 101 -3.18 10.75 21.73
CA ALA A 101 -1.81 10.93 22.21
C ALA A 101 -1.75 12.08 23.25
N GLY A 102 -0.89 11.92 24.25
CA GLY A 102 -0.72 12.89 25.34
C GLY A 102 0.15 14.10 24.98
N GLY A 103 0.66 14.15 23.74
CA GLY A 103 1.63 15.13 23.27
C GLY A 103 2.60 14.51 22.28
N PHE A 104 3.74 15.18 22.07
CA PHE A 104 4.75 14.77 21.11
C PHE A 104 6.16 14.94 21.68
N ASN A 105 7.00 13.93 21.53
CA ASN A 105 8.43 14.03 21.77
C ASN A 105 9.15 14.27 20.44
N GLN A 106 10.01 15.28 20.38
CA GLN A 106 10.82 15.51 19.19
C GLN A 106 11.93 14.45 19.11
N ILE A 107 12.02 13.75 17.99
CA ILE A 107 13.10 12.78 17.73
C ILE A 107 14.26 13.49 17.05
N TRP A 108 13.97 14.32 16.07
CA TRP A 108 14.98 14.97 15.23
C TRP A 108 14.39 16.18 14.50
N SER A 109 15.23 17.18 14.20
CA SER A 109 14.92 18.27 13.27
C SER A 109 16.12 18.64 12.41
N SER A 110 15.83 19.30 11.27
CA SER A 110 16.82 19.77 10.31
C SER A 110 17.82 20.78 10.86
N GLU A 111 17.45 21.58 11.85
CA GLU A 111 18.41 22.29 12.72
C GLU A 111 18.60 21.49 14.00
N GLY A 112 19.85 21.39 14.46
CA GLY A 112 20.22 20.70 15.70
C GLY A 112 19.43 21.21 16.91
N PRO A 113 19.45 20.48 18.03
CA PRO A 113 18.66 20.85 19.20
C PRO A 113 18.93 22.30 19.56
N ALA A 114 17.87 23.08 19.77
CA ALA A 114 17.98 24.47 20.20
C ALA A 114 18.69 24.53 21.57
N SER A 115 20.01 24.61 21.58
CA SER A 115 20.82 24.95 22.74
C SER A 115 21.16 26.43 22.64
N GLY A 116 20.56 27.20 23.54
CA GLY A 116 20.82 28.64 23.66
C GLY A 116 22.28 28.96 23.98
N ASN A 117 22.58 30.24 23.73
CA ASN A 117 23.80 30.98 24.03
C ASN A 117 25.00 30.68 23.11
N ASP A 118 25.09 31.46 22.03
CA ASP A 118 26.38 31.96 21.55
C ASP A 118 26.28 33.48 21.40
N GLU A 119 26.57 34.18 22.50
CA GLU A 119 27.17 35.51 22.43
C GLU A 119 28.54 35.35 21.76
N PHE A 120 28.63 35.67 20.47
CA PHE A 120 29.91 36.10 19.90
C PHE A 120 29.70 37.25 18.92
N SER A 121 29.88 38.45 19.46
CA SER A 121 30.14 39.66 18.70
C SER A 121 31.46 39.49 17.93
N GLY A 122 31.37 39.42 16.61
CA GLY A 122 32.51 39.46 15.70
C GLY A 122 32.13 40.27 14.48
N THR A 123 32.77 41.42 14.33
CA THR A 123 32.60 42.43 13.30
C THR A 123 32.84 41.92 11.87
N PHE A 124 32.06 42.51 10.96
CA PHE A 124 32.19 42.46 9.49
C PHE A 124 33.63 42.63 9.00
N ASP A 125 34.00 41.87 7.97
CA ASP A 125 34.78 42.36 6.85
C ASP A 125 34.22 41.70 5.56
N ASP A 126 33.91 42.55 4.59
CA ASP A 126 33.33 42.25 3.28
C ASP A 126 34.40 41.66 2.34
N GLU A 127 34.15 40.47 1.78
CA GLU A 127 34.78 40.02 0.53
C GLU A 127 33.73 39.42 -0.43
N GLU A 128 33.71 39.93 -1.66
CA GLU A 128 32.83 39.54 -2.76
C GLU A 128 33.01 38.06 -3.18
N PRO A 129 31.99 37.43 -3.80
CA PRO A 129 32.04 35.99 -4.09
C PRO A 129 32.76 35.70 -5.42
N ASP A 130 33.76 34.82 -5.36
CA ASP A 130 34.36 34.20 -6.54
C ASP A 130 33.36 33.27 -7.25
N GLU A 131 33.03 33.62 -8.48
CA GLU A 131 32.41 32.72 -9.45
C GLU A 131 33.40 31.58 -9.76
N ASN A 132 33.00 30.34 -9.43
CA ASN A 132 33.34 29.07 -10.08
C ASN A 132 33.75 27.96 -9.08
N SER A 133 32.79 27.51 -8.28
CA SER A 133 32.77 26.17 -7.71
C SER A 133 31.34 25.67 -7.73
N GLY A 134 31.03 24.77 -8.65
CA GLY A 134 29.73 24.10 -8.74
C GLY A 134 29.50 23.20 -7.53
N THR A 135 29.18 23.81 -6.40
CA THR A 135 28.67 23.14 -5.22
C THR A 135 27.22 22.77 -5.51
N PHE A 136 26.94 21.47 -5.59
CA PHE A 136 25.58 20.96 -5.62
C PHE A 136 24.90 21.28 -4.29
N THR A 137 24.29 22.46 -4.18
CA THR A 137 23.32 22.75 -3.12
C THR A 137 22.04 21.99 -3.45
N SER A 138 21.92 20.77 -2.90
CA SER A 138 20.67 20.02 -2.91
C SER A 138 19.67 20.73 -1.99
N GLY A 139 18.98 21.72 -2.55
CA GLY A 139 17.94 22.46 -1.86
C GLY A 139 16.75 21.59 -1.47
N SER A 140 16.54 21.48 -0.16
CA SER A 140 15.24 21.86 0.40
C SER A 140 15.50 22.67 1.66
N ASP A 141 15.41 23.99 1.54
CA ASP A 141 15.42 25.01 2.61
C ASP A 141 14.18 24.89 3.55
N GLN A 142 13.56 23.71 3.57
CA GLN A 142 12.32 23.44 4.25
C GLN A 142 12.64 22.67 5.53
N ILE A 143 12.34 23.29 6.66
CA ILE A 143 12.47 22.69 7.98
C ILE A 143 11.74 21.35 7.98
N LEU A 144 12.36 20.31 8.56
CA LEU A 144 11.73 19.01 8.75
C LEU A 144 11.98 18.55 10.19
N ALA A 145 10.92 18.25 10.93
CA ALA A 145 10.99 17.71 12.27
C ALA A 145 10.17 16.42 12.39
N PHE A 146 10.71 15.42 13.10
CA PHE A 146 10.06 14.15 13.38
C PHE A 146 9.62 14.07 14.83
N TRP A 147 8.41 13.59 15.04
CA TRP A 147 7.75 13.57 16.34
C TRP A 147 7.18 12.19 16.66
N GLU A 148 7.50 11.70 17.86
CA GLU A 148 6.90 10.50 18.45
C GLU A 148 5.67 10.90 19.27
N PRO A 149 4.48 10.31 19.00
CA PRO A 149 3.32 10.52 19.85
C PRO A 149 3.56 9.98 21.27
N VAL A 150 3.34 10.81 22.28
CA VAL A 150 3.44 10.41 23.68
C VAL A 150 2.26 9.51 24.03
N VAL A 151 2.55 8.28 24.40
CA VAL A 151 1.54 7.30 24.81
C VAL A 151 1.17 7.52 26.29
N PRO A 152 -0.07 7.92 26.62
CA PRO A 152 -0.42 8.29 28.01
C PRO A 152 -0.44 7.12 29.01
N HIS A 153 -0.77 5.92 28.54
CA HIS A 153 -0.93 4.72 29.36
C HIS A 153 -0.16 3.54 28.76
N SER A 154 0.48 2.73 29.61
CA SER A 154 1.31 1.59 29.18
C SER A 154 0.54 0.48 28.48
N GLU A 155 -0.79 0.48 28.55
CA GLU A 155 -1.68 -0.46 27.84
C GLU A 155 -1.90 -0.08 26.37
N TYR A 156 -1.45 1.10 25.95
CA TYR A 156 -1.59 1.60 24.58
C TYR A 156 -0.24 1.62 23.85
N VAL A 157 -0.30 1.75 22.54
CA VAL A 157 0.86 1.86 21.65
C VAL A 157 0.59 2.85 20.53
N ALA A 158 1.61 3.60 20.12
CA ALA A 158 1.60 4.39 18.90
C ALA A 158 1.97 3.50 17.71
N LEU A 159 1.32 3.70 16.57
CA LEU A 159 1.56 2.90 15.35
C LEU A 159 2.43 3.61 14.31
N GLY A 160 2.69 4.89 14.49
CA GLY A 160 3.42 5.72 13.53
C GLY A 160 3.83 7.05 14.12
N HIS A 161 4.92 7.58 13.58
CA HIS A 161 5.39 8.94 13.87
C HIS A 161 4.76 9.94 12.90
N VAL A 162 4.96 11.21 13.21
CA VAL A 162 4.47 12.32 12.40
C VAL A 162 5.55 13.35 12.16
N VAL A 163 5.33 14.17 11.13
CA VAL A 163 6.30 15.18 10.69
C VAL A 163 5.68 16.57 10.68
N THR A 164 6.49 17.58 10.96
CA THR A 164 6.12 18.97 10.72
C THR A 164 7.18 19.63 9.85
N THR A 165 6.77 20.68 9.14
CA THR A 165 7.69 21.53 8.39
C THR A 165 8.05 22.80 9.18
N SER A 166 8.09 22.66 10.50
CA SER A 166 8.40 23.69 11.50
C SER A 166 9.08 23.01 12.69
N TYR A 167 9.61 23.80 13.63
CA TYR A 167 10.14 23.29 14.90
C TYR A 167 9.06 23.04 15.95
N GLU A 168 7.80 23.29 15.61
CA GLU A 168 6.68 23.10 16.51
C GLU A 168 6.08 21.70 16.32
N PRO A 169 5.57 21.08 17.41
CA PRO A 169 4.82 19.85 17.31
C PRO A 169 3.53 20.05 16.49
N PRO A 170 2.92 18.97 15.99
CA PRO A 170 1.63 19.08 15.30
C PRO A 170 0.53 19.62 16.22
N ASN A 171 -0.02 20.80 15.89
CA ASN A 171 -1.08 21.45 16.66
C ASN A 171 -2.51 21.09 16.18
N ASP A 172 -2.68 20.86 14.87
CA ASP A 172 -3.99 20.66 14.24
C ASP A 172 -4.30 19.20 13.88
N VAL A 173 -3.65 18.24 14.56
CA VAL A 173 -3.75 16.82 14.20
C VAL A 173 -4.17 15.98 15.40
N ASP A 174 -5.37 15.42 15.32
CA ASP A 174 -5.81 14.38 16.25
C ASP A 174 -5.08 13.07 15.92
N ILE A 175 -4.13 12.71 16.77
CA ILE A 175 -3.36 11.46 16.67
C ILE A 175 -3.83 10.48 17.73
N CYS A 176 -4.10 9.26 17.28
CA CYS A 176 -4.58 8.19 18.13
C CYS A 176 -3.50 7.16 18.43
N VAL A 177 -3.51 6.71 19.68
CA VAL A 177 -2.80 5.52 20.13
C VAL A 177 -3.84 4.44 20.45
N VAL A 178 -3.48 3.20 20.18
CA VAL A 178 -4.42 2.07 20.23
C VAL A 178 -4.07 1.13 21.37
N HIS A 179 -5.08 0.51 21.96
CA HIS A 179 -4.89 -0.45 23.05
C HIS A 179 -4.17 -1.70 22.55
N LYS A 180 -3.29 -2.29 23.36
CA LYS A 180 -2.49 -3.48 22.97
C LYS A 180 -3.33 -4.71 22.61
N SER A 181 -4.60 -4.77 22.99
CA SER A 181 -5.49 -5.88 22.62
C SER A 181 -5.86 -5.92 21.14
N VAL A 182 -5.73 -4.80 20.42
CA VAL A 182 -6.05 -4.71 18.98
C VAL A 182 -4.80 -4.44 18.13
N ALA A 183 -3.61 -4.53 18.74
CA ALA A 183 -2.33 -4.31 18.09
C ALA A 183 -1.38 -5.47 18.38
N THR A 184 -0.49 -5.75 17.43
CA THR A 184 0.54 -6.79 17.54
C THR A 184 1.90 -6.20 17.17
N PRO A 185 3.01 -6.73 17.72
CA PRO A 185 4.34 -6.34 17.28
C PRO A 185 4.50 -6.49 15.77
N GLY A 186 4.89 -5.39 15.13
CA GLY A 186 5.24 -5.33 13.72
C GLY A 186 6.63 -5.86 13.47
N ILE A 187 6.90 -6.23 12.22
CA ILE A 187 8.25 -6.59 11.77
C ILE A 187 8.87 -5.30 11.20
N PRO A 188 10.05 -4.85 11.66
CA PRO A 188 10.74 -3.73 11.04
C PRO A 188 10.98 -4.05 9.56
N GLY A 189 10.55 -3.13 8.70
CA GLY A 189 10.74 -3.23 7.26
C GLY A 189 11.92 -2.39 6.80
N LYS A 190 11.87 -2.04 5.51
CA LYS A 190 12.91 -1.27 4.84
C LYS A 190 13.11 0.13 5.41
N ARG A 191 14.38 0.57 5.48
CA ARG A 191 14.77 1.97 5.62
C ARG A 191 14.37 2.75 4.36
N LEU A 192 13.41 3.65 4.49
CA LEU A 192 12.96 4.51 3.39
C LEU A 192 13.89 5.68 3.15
N TRP A 193 14.42 6.27 4.22
CA TRP A 193 15.17 7.50 4.15
C TRP A 193 16.24 7.56 5.23
N ILE A 194 17.32 8.27 4.93
CA ILE A 194 18.40 8.61 5.83
C ILE A 194 18.87 10.02 5.48
N GLN A 195 19.07 10.86 6.49
CA GLN A 195 19.66 12.17 6.29
C GLN A 195 21.11 12.03 5.79
N GLU A 196 21.62 12.98 5.02
CA GLU A 196 23.00 12.99 4.50
C GLU A 196 24.05 12.86 5.61
N ALA A 197 23.88 13.62 6.71
CA ALA A 197 24.71 13.55 7.90
C ALA A 197 24.47 12.29 8.77
N ARG A 198 23.54 11.41 8.36
CA ARG A 198 23.19 10.15 9.02
C ARG A 198 22.70 10.29 10.47
N MET A 199 22.23 11.49 10.83
CA MET A 199 21.69 11.80 12.15
C MET A 199 20.20 11.45 12.28
N SER A 200 19.55 11.02 11.19
CA SER A 200 18.18 10.52 11.26
C SER A 200 17.87 9.53 10.15
N SER A 201 16.95 8.61 10.44
CA SER A 201 16.39 7.68 9.46
C SER A 201 14.90 7.40 9.66
N ILE A 202 14.24 6.97 8.58
CA ILE A 202 12.83 6.56 8.55
C ILE A 202 12.73 5.10 8.14
N TRP A 203 11.94 4.33 8.89
CA TRP A 203 11.74 2.90 8.71
C TRP A 203 10.26 2.57 8.58
N THR A 204 9.94 1.67 7.65
CA THR A 204 8.58 1.15 7.46
C THR A 204 8.37 -0.14 8.23
N LEU A 205 7.12 -0.60 8.29
CA LEU A 205 6.83 -1.99 8.65
C LEU A 205 6.93 -2.89 7.42
N ALA A 206 7.47 -4.10 7.60
CA ALA A 206 7.38 -5.15 6.60
C ALA A 206 5.92 -5.63 6.46
N SER A 207 5.53 -6.15 5.30
CA SER A 207 4.20 -6.73 5.17
C SER A 207 4.09 -8.03 5.97
N SER A 208 2.88 -8.38 6.40
CA SER A 208 2.59 -9.61 7.13
C SER A 208 1.14 -10.05 6.94
N TYR A 209 0.87 -11.33 7.17
CA TYR A 209 -0.49 -11.86 7.26
C TYR A 209 -1.13 -11.61 8.63
N HIS A 210 -0.32 -11.25 9.63
CA HIS A 210 -0.76 -11.09 11.02
C HIS A 210 -1.26 -9.68 11.35
N TYR A 211 -1.04 -8.69 10.48
CA TYR A 211 -1.36 -7.30 10.76
C TYR A 211 -1.62 -6.47 9.49
N ILE A 212 -2.28 -5.33 9.64
CA ILE A 212 -2.63 -4.42 8.53
C ILE A 212 -1.50 -3.43 8.26
N LEU A 213 -1.00 -3.40 7.02
CA LEU A 213 -0.09 -2.34 6.60
C LEU A 213 -0.82 -1.01 6.37
N THR A 214 -0.64 -0.10 7.32
CA THR A 214 -1.13 1.29 7.29
C THR A 214 -0.24 2.22 6.47
N GLY A 215 1.00 1.80 6.19
CA GLY A 215 2.01 2.64 5.55
C GLY A 215 2.56 3.76 6.45
N THR A 216 2.26 3.69 7.74
CA THR A 216 2.93 4.51 8.76
C THR A 216 4.41 4.15 8.85
N PHE A 217 5.20 5.05 9.42
CA PHE A 217 6.63 4.86 9.62
C PHE A 217 7.04 5.16 11.05
N ILE A 218 8.22 4.64 11.42
CA ILE A 218 8.91 4.95 12.67
C ILE A 218 10.23 5.64 12.29
N SER A 219 10.49 6.80 12.88
CA SER A 219 11.75 7.54 12.72
C SER A 219 12.72 7.24 13.87
N SER A 220 14.00 7.46 13.59
CA SER A 220 15.13 7.27 14.50
C SER A 220 16.04 8.50 14.42
N ASP A 221 16.65 8.86 15.55
CA ASP A 221 17.70 9.87 15.72
C ASP A 221 19.10 9.36 15.31
N SER A 222 19.13 8.26 14.56
CA SER A 222 20.35 7.67 14.03
C SER A 222 20.09 7.01 12.69
N GLN A 223 21.15 6.54 12.03
CA GLN A 223 21.04 5.71 10.83
C GLN A 223 20.52 4.29 11.06
N VAL A 224 20.43 3.86 12.33
CA VAL A 224 20.11 2.49 12.75
C VAL A 224 18.60 2.33 12.93
N ALA A 225 18.11 1.12 12.67
CA ALA A 225 16.72 0.79 12.88
C ALA A 225 16.31 1.02 14.35
N PRO A 226 15.11 1.58 14.59
CA PRO A 226 14.49 1.61 15.91
C PRO A 226 14.41 0.19 16.51
N ARG A 227 14.17 0.12 17.82
CA ARG A 227 14.07 -1.18 18.52
C ARG A 227 12.85 -1.95 18.02
N LEU A 228 12.95 -3.28 17.99
CA LEU A 228 11.87 -4.17 17.54
C LEU A 228 10.53 -3.91 18.25
N ASN A 229 10.57 -3.54 19.53
CA ASN A 229 9.40 -3.27 20.36
C ASN A 229 8.72 -1.91 20.09
N GLN A 230 9.27 -1.09 19.20
CA GLN A 230 8.65 0.18 18.76
C GLN A 230 7.76 -0.01 17.52
N PHE A 231 7.89 -1.14 16.82
CA PHE A 231 7.05 -1.44 15.67
C PHE A 231 5.77 -2.13 16.11
N TRP A 232 4.63 -1.51 15.84
CA TRP A 232 3.31 -2.03 16.13
C TRP A 232 2.40 -1.87 14.93
N SER A 233 1.46 -2.79 14.78
CA SER A 233 0.45 -2.71 13.74
C SER A 233 -0.88 -3.28 14.23
N LEU A 234 -1.97 -2.85 13.60
CA LEU A 234 -3.31 -3.32 13.93
C LEU A 234 -3.45 -4.79 13.56
N ILE A 235 -3.95 -5.57 14.51
CA ILE A 235 -4.39 -6.93 14.24
C ILE A 235 -5.68 -6.79 13.41
N PRO A 236 -5.74 -7.31 12.16
CA PRO A 236 -7.03 -7.50 11.53
C PRO A 236 -7.80 -8.47 12.43
N ASP A 237 -9.02 -8.11 12.83
CA ASP A 237 -9.94 -9.15 13.26
C ASP A 237 -9.93 -10.19 12.14
N VAL A 238 -9.43 -11.38 12.48
CA VAL A 238 -9.17 -12.41 11.50
C VAL A 238 -10.54 -12.73 10.96
N VAL A 239 -10.84 -12.27 9.74
CA VAL A 239 -12.09 -12.61 9.07
C VAL A 239 -12.14 -14.13 9.14
N PRO A 240 -13.09 -14.71 9.90
CA PRO A 240 -13.07 -16.13 10.12
C PRO A 240 -13.29 -16.78 8.76
N ALA A 241 -12.59 -17.89 8.51
CA ALA A 241 -12.82 -18.64 7.29
C ALA A 241 -14.33 -18.92 7.18
N PRO A 242 -14.97 -18.56 6.05
CA PRO A 242 -16.40 -18.78 5.88
C PRO A 242 -16.74 -20.26 6.05
N ASN A 243 -17.68 -20.57 6.94
CA ASN A 243 -18.12 -21.95 7.15
C ASN A 243 -18.84 -22.48 5.89
N ASN A 244 -18.67 -23.76 5.58
CA ASN A 244 -19.33 -24.47 4.47
C ASN A 244 -19.18 -23.80 3.09
N THR A 245 -18.10 -23.05 2.87
CA THR A 245 -17.79 -22.45 1.57
C THR A 245 -16.60 -23.17 0.95
N SER A 246 -16.64 -23.47 -0.34
CA SER A 246 -15.49 -24.02 -1.07
C SER A 246 -15.22 -23.23 -2.34
N LEU A 247 -14.06 -23.46 -2.94
CA LEU A 247 -13.69 -22.87 -4.23
C LEU A 247 -13.54 -23.96 -5.27
N SER A 248 -14.31 -23.85 -6.34
CA SER A 248 -14.08 -24.59 -7.56
C SER A 248 -13.03 -23.87 -8.40
N VAL A 249 -12.04 -24.61 -8.89
CA VAL A 249 -10.92 -24.06 -9.67
C VAL A 249 -10.98 -24.62 -11.09
N LYS A 250 -10.86 -23.74 -12.09
CA LYS A 250 -10.65 -24.11 -13.48
C LYS A 250 -9.34 -23.57 -14.01
N LYS A 251 -8.70 -24.36 -14.88
CA LYS A 251 -7.49 -23.98 -15.60
C LYS A 251 -7.88 -23.55 -17.01
N LEU A 252 -7.77 -22.27 -17.29
CA LEU A 252 -7.95 -21.72 -18.63
C LEU A 252 -6.73 -22.02 -19.48
N LYS A 253 -6.99 -22.40 -20.73
CA LYS A 253 -5.96 -22.62 -21.75
C LYS A 253 -5.74 -21.34 -22.56
N ARG A 254 -4.72 -21.33 -23.42
CA ARG A 254 -4.41 -20.17 -24.27
C ARG A 254 -5.59 -19.70 -25.13
N ALA A 255 -6.43 -20.62 -25.61
CA ALA A 255 -7.63 -20.28 -26.39
C ALA A 255 -8.65 -19.45 -25.58
N ASP A 256 -8.64 -19.56 -24.26
CA ASP A 256 -9.52 -18.83 -23.35
C ASP A 256 -8.88 -17.50 -22.88
N LEU A 257 -7.77 -17.07 -23.46
CA LEU A 257 -7.06 -15.85 -23.11
C LEU A 257 -7.16 -14.82 -24.23
N ALA A 258 -7.82 -13.69 -23.97
CA ALA A 258 -7.91 -12.60 -24.94
C ALA A 258 -6.69 -11.68 -24.84
N LEU A 259 -5.95 -11.50 -25.94
CA LEU A 259 -4.86 -10.52 -25.99
C LEU A 259 -5.43 -9.11 -25.86
N ILE A 260 -5.01 -8.36 -24.85
CA ILE A 260 -5.48 -6.99 -24.61
C ILE A 260 -4.40 -5.93 -24.80
N TYR A 261 -3.13 -6.31 -24.70
CA TYR A 261 -2.01 -5.39 -24.90
C TYR A 261 -0.83 -6.11 -25.51
N ARG A 262 -0.19 -5.43 -26.46
CA ARG A 262 1.05 -5.86 -27.10
C ARG A 262 1.89 -4.63 -27.39
N GLY A 263 3.09 -4.55 -26.80
CA GLY A 263 3.91 -3.36 -26.95
C GLY A 263 5.38 -3.56 -26.58
N GLN A 264 6.19 -2.59 -26.99
CA GLN A 264 7.58 -2.46 -26.62
C GLN A 264 7.85 -0.98 -26.33
N GLU A 265 8.28 -0.67 -25.10
CA GLU A 265 8.38 0.72 -24.65
C GLU A 265 9.50 1.50 -25.36
N CYS A 266 10.61 0.82 -25.68
CA CYS A 266 11.68 1.33 -26.52
C CYS A 266 12.47 0.18 -27.14
N ARG A 267 13.15 0.47 -28.26
CA ARG A 267 13.79 -0.55 -29.11
C ARG A 267 14.94 -1.31 -28.43
N ILE A 268 15.70 -0.66 -27.55
CA ILE A 268 16.95 -1.19 -27.01
C ILE A 268 16.78 -1.71 -25.58
N ASP A 269 16.08 -0.94 -24.74
CA ASP A 269 16.08 -1.10 -23.28
C ASP A 269 14.76 -1.62 -22.68
N SER A 270 13.80 -1.99 -23.53
CA SER A 270 12.55 -2.65 -23.14
C SER A 270 12.38 -3.98 -23.87
N GLN A 271 11.91 -4.96 -23.12
CA GLN A 271 11.47 -6.22 -23.71
C GLN A 271 10.10 -6.06 -24.37
N LEU A 272 9.78 -6.99 -25.28
CA LEU A 272 8.45 -7.14 -25.86
C LEU A 272 7.51 -7.71 -24.79
N LEU A 273 6.34 -7.10 -24.61
CA LEU A 273 5.33 -7.52 -23.65
C LEU A 273 4.02 -7.84 -24.36
N SER A 274 3.44 -8.99 -24.03
CA SER A 274 2.05 -9.32 -24.34
C SER A 274 1.29 -9.58 -23.05
N VAL A 275 0.10 -8.97 -22.90
CA VAL A 275 -0.77 -9.15 -21.74
C VAL A 275 -2.15 -9.62 -22.20
N TYR A 276 -2.68 -10.60 -21.48
CA TYR A 276 -3.92 -11.28 -21.80
C TYR A 276 -4.91 -11.19 -20.64
N LEU A 277 -6.17 -10.94 -21.00
CA LEU A 277 -7.34 -11.01 -20.12
C LEU A 277 -7.88 -12.44 -20.13
N PRO A 278 -7.95 -13.12 -18.97
CA PRO A 278 -8.54 -14.45 -18.90
C PRO A 278 -10.06 -14.39 -19.07
N GLN A 279 -10.58 -15.08 -20.08
CA GLN A 279 -12.02 -15.16 -20.37
C GLN A 279 -12.65 -16.26 -19.51
N ALA A 280 -13.00 -15.91 -18.27
CA ALA A 280 -13.58 -16.85 -17.34
C ALA A 280 -14.99 -17.30 -17.78
N PRO A 281 -15.31 -18.62 -17.72
CA PRO A 281 -16.65 -19.10 -17.99
C PRO A 281 -17.64 -18.60 -16.93
N ILE A 282 -18.94 -18.68 -17.23
CA ILE A 282 -20.00 -18.16 -16.35
C ILE A 282 -19.84 -18.68 -14.91
N GLY A 283 -19.85 -17.74 -13.97
CA GLY A 283 -19.70 -17.98 -12.54
C GLY A 283 -18.26 -18.10 -12.05
N TYR A 284 -17.27 -18.21 -12.94
CA TYR A 284 -15.85 -18.13 -12.58
C TYR A 284 -15.34 -16.70 -12.72
N VAL A 285 -14.33 -16.38 -11.93
CA VAL A 285 -13.68 -15.07 -11.91
C VAL A 285 -12.15 -15.22 -12.00
N PRO A 286 -11.46 -14.29 -12.66
CA PRO A 286 -10.00 -14.29 -12.71
C PRO A 286 -9.39 -13.74 -11.42
N LEU A 287 -8.16 -14.18 -11.13
CA LEU A 287 -7.35 -13.74 -9.98
C LEU A 287 -6.29 -12.68 -10.35
N GLY A 288 -6.27 -12.27 -11.63
CA GLY A 288 -5.30 -11.34 -12.20
C GLY A 288 -5.16 -11.59 -13.72
N HIS A 289 -4.38 -10.76 -14.40
CA HIS A 289 -4.09 -10.94 -15.82
C HIS A 289 -2.87 -11.84 -16.03
N TYR A 290 -2.73 -12.38 -17.23
CA TYR A 290 -1.57 -13.16 -17.66
C TYR A 290 -0.63 -12.29 -18.51
N ALA A 291 0.68 -12.42 -18.30
CA ALA A 291 1.68 -11.73 -19.10
C ALA A 291 2.77 -12.69 -19.56
N GLU A 292 3.25 -12.49 -20.78
CA GLU A 292 4.40 -13.22 -21.32
C GLU A 292 5.36 -12.30 -22.06
N GLN A 293 6.62 -12.73 -22.11
CA GLN A 293 7.67 -12.04 -22.83
C GLN A 293 7.61 -12.41 -24.31
N GLY A 294 7.58 -11.41 -25.18
CA GLY A 294 7.53 -11.63 -26.62
C GLY A 294 6.13 -11.48 -27.19
N PHE A 295 6.08 -11.66 -28.50
CA PHE A 295 4.90 -11.47 -29.33
C PHE A 295 4.39 -12.78 -29.94
N ALA A 296 5.24 -13.81 -29.94
CA ALA A 296 4.90 -15.17 -30.30
C ALA A 296 4.80 -15.99 -29.01
N PRO A 297 3.83 -16.92 -28.92
CA PRO A 297 3.75 -17.86 -27.81
C PRO A 297 5.09 -18.59 -27.65
N LYS A 298 5.77 -18.42 -26.51
CA LYS A 298 6.98 -19.20 -26.20
C LYS A 298 6.66 -20.58 -25.63
N VAL A 299 5.44 -20.76 -25.12
CA VAL A 299 4.96 -21.96 -24.45
C VAL A 299 3.57 -22.31 -25.01
N GLU A 300 3.43 -23.53 -25.53
CA GLU A 300 2.16 -24.05 -26.04
C GLU A 300 1.14 -24.26 -24.91
N GLU A 301 1.59 -24.78 -23.77
CA GLU A 301 0.75 -24.97 -22.59
C GLU A 301 0.77 -23.76 -21.65
N VAL A 302 -0.29 -22.97 -21.71
CA VAL A 302 -0.61 -21.95 -20.70
C VAL A 302 -1.78 -22.43 -19.87
N ASN A 303 -1.63 -22.38 -18.55
CA ASN A 303 -2.69 -22.69 -17.58
C ASN A 303 -2.87 -21.48 -16.66
N VAL A 304 -3.98 -20.75 -16.77
CA VAL A 304 -4.30 -19.63 -15.87
C VAL A 304 -5.48 -20.04 -14.98
N LEU A 305 -5.39 -19.81 -13.68
CA LEU A 305 -6.46 -20.21 -12.76
C LEU A 305 -7.58 -19.18 -12.73
N VAL A 306 -8.80 -19.69 -12.80
CA VAL A 306 -10.03 -18.96 -12.47
C VAL A 306 -10.80 -19.73 -11.41
N VAL A 307 -11.49 -19.02 -10.53
CA VAL A 307 -12.15 -19.62 -9.37
C VAL A 307 -13.62 -19.26 -9.31
N LYS A 308 -14.40 -20.09 -8.64
CA LYS A 308 -15.82 -19.88 -8.37
C LYS A 308 -16.12 -20.30 -6.94
N GLU A 309 -16.86 -19.50 -6.20
CA GLU A 309 -17.40 -19.92 -4.89
C GLU A 309 -18.54 -20.91 -5.04
N GLU A 310 -18.51 -21.94 -4.20
CA GLU A 310 -19.55 -22.95 -4.09
C GLU A 310 -20.04 -23.08 -2.64
N GLY A 311 -21.32 -23.43 -2.49
CA GLY A 311 -22.01 -23.52 -1.20
C GLY A 311 -22.37 -22.15 -0.62
N GLY A 312 -21.36 -21.43 -0.14
CA GLY A 312 -21.48 -20.15 0.56
C GLY A 312 -20.83 -18.97 -0.18
N ARG A 313 -20.57 -17.89 0.57
CA ARG A 313 -19.87 -16.68 0.09
C ARG A 313 -18.88 -16.21 1.16
N GLY A 314 -17.83 -15.51 0.74
CA GLY A 314 -16.89 -14.83 1.62
C GLY A 314 -15.42 -15.23 1.41
N LEU A 315 -15.13 -16.22 0.58
CA LEU A 315 -13.78 -16.55 0.13
C LEU A 315 -13.28 -15.61 -0.98
N LEU A 316 -14.20 -14.99 -1.73
CA LEU A 316 -13.89 -14.02 -2.78
C LEU A 316 -14.39 -12.63 -2.43
N ARG A 317 -13.56 -11.63 -2.70
CA ARG A 317 -13.95 -10.22 -2.58
C ARG A 317 -13.29 -9.37 -3.64
N LYS A 318 -14.06 -8.44 -4.20
CA LYS A 318 -13.53 -7.44 -5.14
C LYS A 318 -12.52 -6.53 -4.42
N PRO A 319 -11.44 -6.10 -5.09
CA PRO A 319 -10.57 -5.06 -4.56
C PRO A 319 -11.37 -3.79 -4.25
N ILE A 320 -10.95 -3.08 -3.20
CA ILE A 320 -11.59 -1.82 -2.78
C ILE A 320 -11.13 -0.64 -3.63
N ALA A 321 -9.95 -0.74 -4.24
CA ALA A 321 -9.38 0.25 -5.15
C ALA A 321 -8.31 -0.37 -6.04
N TYR A 322 -7.82 0.42 -6.99
CA TYR A 322 -6.65 0.11 -7.80
C TYR A 322 -5.62 1.21 -7.71
N GLN A 323 -4.35 0.83 -7.80
CA GLN A 323 -3.24 1.74 -7.71
C GLN A 323 -2.34 1.59 -8.93
N GLU A 324 -2.15 2.68 -9.66
CA GLU A 324 -1.32 2.72 -10.86
C GLU A 324 0.15 2.56 -10.51
N LEU A 325 0.80 1.52 -11.04
CA LEU A 325 2.23 1.28 -10.82
C LEU A 325 3.08 1.62 -12.02
N TRP A 326 2.53 1.54 -13.23
CA TRP A 326 3.23 1.81 -14.48
C TRP A 326 2.24 2.20 -15.58
N ARG A 327 2.67 3.02 -16.53
CA ARG A 327 1.91 3.45 -17.70
C ARG A 327 2.83 3.57 -18.91
N THR A 328 2.29 3.24 -20.09
CA THR A 328 2.96 3.41 -21.38
C THR A 328 3.29 4.86 -21.68
N ASP A 329 4.36 5.07 -22.42
CA ASP A 329 4.70 6.36 -23.01
C ASP A 329 3.77 6.67 -24.19
N GLY A 330 2.79 7.55 -23.96
CA GLY A 330 1.85 7.98 -25.00
C GLY A 330 2.50 8.64 -26.22
N ALA A 331 3.78 9.03 -26.14
CA ALA A 331 4.55 9.54 -27.26
C ALA A 331 5.12 8.45 -28.19
N ASN A 332 5.36 7.23 -27.67
CA ASN A 332 6.06 6.16 -28.40
C ASN A 332 5.20 4.93 -28.70
N ASN A 333 4.10 4.72 -27.96
CA ASN A 333 3.20 3.58 -28.13
C ASN A 333 1.80 4.05 -28.56
N MET A 334 1.23 3.41 -29.60
CA MET A 334 -0.11 3.72 -30.12
C MET A 334 -1.25 3.37 -29.14
N THR A 335 -0.96 2.63 -28.06
CA THR A 335 -1.93 2.19 -27.06
C THR A 335 -1.59 2.74 -25.69
N ASP A 336 -2.39 3.69 -25.20
CA ASP A 336 -2.34 4.12 -23.80
C ASP A 336 -2.80 2.96 -22.91
N ALA A 337 -1.90 2.43 -22.09
CA ALA A 337 -2.15 1.34 -21.18
C ALA A 337 -1.45 1.56 -19.85
N ALA A 338 -2.11 1.15 -18.78
CA ALA A 338 -1.58 1.23 -17.43
C ALA A 338 -1.73 -0.09 -16.69
N ILE A 339 -0.75 -0.40 -15.85
CA ILE A 339 -0.76 -1.59 -14.98
C ILE A 339 -1.10 -1.15 -13.56
N TRP A 340 -2.09 -1.83 -13.01
CA TRP A 340 -2.72 -1.49 -11.75
C TRP A 340 -2.56 -2.62 -10.74
N ARG A 341 -2.11 -2.27 -9.54
CA ARG A 341 -2.13 -3.15 -8.37
C ARG A 341 -3.50 -3.05 -7.70
N PRO A 342 -4.23 -4.16 -7.54
CA PRO A 342 -5.44 -4.16 -6.72
C PRO A 342 -5.09 -3.92 -5.24
N VAL A 343 -5.92 -3.11 -4.58
CA VAL A 343 -5.91 -2.92 -3.13
C VAL A 343 -6.95 -3.89 -2.55
N PRO A 344 -6.53 -4.98 -1.87
CA PRO A 344 -7.47 -5.92 -1.29
C PRO A 344 -8.28 -5.29 -0.15
N SER A 345 -9.48 -5.80 0.10
CA SER A 345 -10.16 -5.56 1.37
C SER A 345 -9.40 -6.22 2.53
N PRO A 346 -9.48 -5.70 3.76
CA PRO A 346 -8.88 -6.32 4.94
C PRO A 346 -9.24 -7.81 5.08
N GLY A 347 -8.25 -8.66 5.35
CA GLY A 347 -8.42 -10.13 5.42
C GLY A 347 -8.35 -10.86 4.07
N TYR A 348 -8.10 -10.16 2.97
CA TYR A 348 -7.99 -10.72 1.62
C TYR A 348 -6.65 -10.36 0.97
N PHE A 349 -6.24 -11.16 -0.02
CA PHE A 349 -5.02 -10.99 -0.79
C PHE A 349 -5.31 -11.22 -2.27
N CYS A 350 -4.77 -10.38 -3.14
CA CYS A 350 -4.93 -10.52 -4.58
C CYS A 350 -3.71 -11.24 -5.15
N LEU A 351 -3.92 -12.24 -6.01
CA LEU A 351 -2.81 -13.05 -6.55
C LEU A 351 -2.15 -12.44 -7.80
N GLY A 352 -2.66 -11.33 -8.32
CA GLY A 352 -2.12 -10.74 -9.54
C GLY A 352 -2.56 -9.30 -9.74
N HIS A 353 -1.90 -8.64 -10.67
CA HIS A 353 -2.20 -7.30 -11.13
C HIS A 353 -3.02 -7.34 -12.42
N VAL A 354 -3.60 -6.20 -12.77
CA VAL A 354 -4.42 -6.05 -13.98
C VAL A 354 -3.85 -4.94 -14.87
N LEU A 355 -4.10 -5.08 -16.17
CA LEU A 355 -3.79 -4.05 -17.16
C LEU A 355 -5.09 -3.43 -17.65
N GLY A 356 -5.18 -2.10 -17.58
CA GLY A 356 -6.27 -1.31 -18.14
C GLY A 356 -5.82 -0.56 -19.39
N LEU A 357 -6.73 -0.39 -20.34
CA LEU A 357 -6.55 0.46 -21.51
C LEU A 357 -7.10 1.85 -21.20
N GLY A 358 -6.37 2.89 -21.60
CA GLY A 358 -6.69 4.29 -21.36
C GLY A 358 -6.26 4.81 -19.98
N SER A 359 -6.88 5.92 -19.57
CA SER A 359 -6.52 6.66 -18.36
C SER A 359 -7.09 6.06 -17.07
N GLU A 360 -8.19 5.31 -17.15
CA GLU A 360 -8.93 4.81 -16.00
C GLU A 360 -8.54 3.37 -15.60
N PRO A 361 -8.64 3.00 -14.31
CA PRO A 361 -8.45 1.62 -13.88
C PRO A 361 -9.57 0.71 -14.42
N PRO A 362 -9.31 -0.59 -14.60
CA PRO A 362 -10.36 -1.56 -14.89
C PRO A 362 -11.46 -1.56 -13.81
N PRO A 363 -12.69 -1.99 -14.14
CA PRO A 363 -13.74 -2.19 -13.16
C PRO A 363 -13.28 -3.06 -11.96
N THR A 364 -13.76 -2.78 -10.75
CA THR A 364 -13.36 -3.54 -9.54
C THR A 364 -13.84 -4.99 -9.54
N ASN A 365 -14.78 -5.36 -10.40
CA ASN A 365 -15.18 -6.76 -10.64
C ASN A 365 -14.35 -7.46 -11.74
N ALA A 366 -13.35 -6.79 -12.33
CA ALA A 366 -12.47 -7.39 -13.33
C ALA A 366 -11.59 -8.52 -12.76
N MET A 367 -11.41 -8.56 -11.44
CA MET A 367 -10.74 -9.66 -10.73
C MET A 367 -11.26 -9.76 -9.29
N MET A 368 -11.00 -10.89 -8.63
CA MET A 368 -11.31 -11.09 -7.21
C MET A 368 -10.06 -11.40 -6.39
N CYS A 369 -10.00 -10.84 -5.20
CA CYS A 369 -9.03 -11.17 -4.17
C CYS A 369 -9.56 -12.31 -3.30
N LEU A 370 -8.64 -13.10 -2.77
CA LEU A 370 -8.92 -14.33 -2.03
C LEU A 370 -8.80 -14.09 -0.53
N HIS A 371 -9.65 -14.75 0.23
CA HIS A 371 -9.56 -14.74 1.69
C HIS A 371 -8.23 -15.34 2.16
N TRP A 372 -7.67 -14.81 3.25
CA TRP A 372 -6.36 -15.23 3.76
C TRP A 372 -6.25 -16.74 4.02
N SER A 373 -7.35 -17.39 4.42
CA SER A 373 -7.38 -18.83 4.73
C SER A 373 -7.12 -19.75 3.53
N VAL A 374 -7.17 -19.23 2.30
CA VAL A 374 -6.91 -19.98 1.07
C VAL A 374 -5.71 -19.42 0.29
N VAL A 375 -4.91 -18.57 0.92
CA VAL A 375 -3.75 -17.90 0.31
C VAL A 375 -2.46 -18.31 0.99
N GLY A 376 -1.51 -18.77 0.18
CA GLY A 376 -0.15 -19.08 0.60
C GLY A 376 0.86 -18.06 0.12
N ARG A 377 2.03 -18.09 0.74
CA ARG A 377 3.19 -17.35 0.26
C ARG A 377 3.82 -18.09 -0.92
N SER A 378 3.96 -17.41 -2.06
CA SER A 378 4.73 -17.92 -3.19
C SER A 378 6.21 -17.58 -3.02
N PRO A 379 7.14 -18.45 -3.44
CA PRO A 379 8.53 -18.07 -3.61
C PRO A 379 8.67 -16.99 -4.68
N GLN A 380 9.86 -16.37 -4.74
CA GLN A 380 10.19 -15.45 -5.81
C GLN A 380 10.10 -16.17 -7.17
N SER A 381 9.43 -15.54 -8.13
CA SER A 381 9.20 -16.11 -9.46
C SER A 381 10.17 -15.58 -10.52
N LYS A 382 10.05 -16.13 -11.73
CA LYS A 382 10.80 -15.68 -12.90
C LYS A 382 10.35 -14.28 -13.35
N ARG A 383 11.34 -13.47 -13.73
CA ARG A 383 11.13 -12.19 -14.42
C ARG A 383 10.51 -12.42 -15.80
N VAL A 384 9.35 -11.80 -16.05
CA VAL A 384 8.62 -11.89 -17.32
C VAL A 384 8.98 -10.72 -18.23
N TRP A 385 9.05 -9.51 -17.70
CA TRP A 385 9.35 -8.32 -18.48
C TRP A 385 10.07 -7.28 -17.64
N TRP A 386 10.87 -6.43 -18.28
CA TRP A 386 11.50 -5.28 -17.64
C TRP A 386 11.64 -4.13 -18.63
N ASN A 387 11.60 -2.92 -18.09
CA ASN A 387 11.75 -1.68 -18.81
C ASN A 387 12.87 -0.84 -18.21
N LYS A 388 13.82 -0.44 -19.04
CA LYS A 388 14.90 0.48 -18.67
C LYS A 388 14.87 1.80 -19.47
N CYS A 389 13.84 2.03 -20.30
CA CYS A 389 13.80 3.17 -21.22
C CYS A 389 13.89 4.54 -20.55
N SER A 390 13.44 4.67 -19.29
CA SER A 390 13.67 5.88 -18.49
C SER A 390 13.76 5.54 -17.02
N LEU A 391 14.63 6.25 -16.27
CA LEU A 391 14.80 6.06 -14.83
C LEU A 391 13.48 6.18 -14.05
N LYS A 392 12.62 7.12 -14.45
CA LYS A 392 11.32 7.37 -13.80
C LYS A 392 10.26 6.28 -14.08
N ARG A 393 10.41 5.51 -15.16
CA ARG A 393 9.46 4.46 -15.58
C ARG A 393 10.05 3.06 -15.55
N GLN A 394 11.18 2.89 -14.84
CA GLN A 394 11.75 1.57 -14.64
C GLN A 394 10.74 0.69 -13.90
N ALA A 395 10.47 -0.47 -14.47
CA ALA A 395 9.55 -1.43 -13.89
C ALA A 395 9.92 -2.83 -14.35
N THR A 396 9.55 -3.80 -13.52
CA THR A 396 9.76 -5.22 -13.77
C THR A 396 8.48 -5.98 -13.48
N ILE A 397 8.03 -6.77 -14.45
CA ILE A 397 6.93 -7.71 -14.28
C ILE A 397 7.52 -9.07 -13.91
N TRP A 398 6.96 -9.65 -12.86
CA TRP A 398 7.28 -10.96 -12.34
C TRP A 398 6.06 -11.86 -12.51
N GLY A 399 6.29 -13.13 -12.83
CA GLY A 399 5.20 -14.12 -12.82
C GLY A 399 4.73 -14.38 -11.39
N VAL A 400 3.65 -15.12 -11.22
CA VAL A 400 3.25 -15.62 -9.90
C VAL A 400 3.16 -17.13 -9.99
N THR A 401 4.04 -17.81 -9.27
CA THR A 401 4.19 -19.26 -9.27
C THR A 401 3.61 -19.88 -8.00
N GLY A 402 3.32 -21.17 -8.03
CA GLY A 402 2.97 -21.93 -6.85
C GLY A 402 4.20 -22.31 -6.04
N SER A 403 3.98 -23.13 -5.02
CA SER A 403 5.01 -23.79 -4.22
C SER A 403 4.62 -25.26 -4.03
N ASN A 404 5.37 -26.01 -3.24
CA ASN A 404 5.02 -27.38 -2.89
C ASN A 404 3.67 -27.49 -2.16
N THR A 405 3.20 -26.40 -1.56
CA THR A 405 1.97 -26.38 -0.75
C THR A 405 0.82 -25.62 -1.41
N CYS A 406 1.03 -24.93 -2.54
CA CYS A 406 0.01 -24.09 -3.17
C CYS A 406 0.12 -24.06 -4.70
N LEU A 407 -1.02 -23.87 -5.36
CA LEU A 407 -1.14 -23.87 -6.81
C LEU A 407 -0.65 -22.58 -7.46
N THR A 408 -0.09 -22.72 -8.67
CA THR A 408 0.30 -21.62 -9.55
C THR A 408 -0.93 -20.99 -10.18
N ALA A 409 -1.28 -19.76 -9.79
CA ALA A 409 -2.33 -18.97 -10.45
C ALA A 409 -1.96 -18.56 -11.88
N ASN A 410 -0.65 -18.46 -12.16
CA ASN A 410 -0.08 -18.02 -13.43
C ASN A 410 -0.56 -16.62 -13.84
N THR A 411 -0.58 -15.72 -12.87
CA THR A 411 -0.80 -14.29 -13.02
C THR A 411 0.54 -13.56 -13.03
N PHE A 412 0.52 -12.23 -13.14
CA PHE A 412 1.72 -11.41 -12.96
C PHE A 412 1.55 -10.35 -11.88
N VAL A 413 2.68 -9.88 -11.35
CA VAL A 413 2.77 -8.66 -10.52
C VAL A 413 3.83 -7.74 -11.10
N ILE A 414 3.59 -6.43 -11.01
CA ILE A 414 4.58 -5.42 -11.41
C ILE A 414 5.21 -4.77 -10.19
N HIS A 415 6.50 -4.50 -10.30
CA HIS A 415 7.29 -3.80 -9.31
C HIS A 415 7.99 -2.60 -9.95
N ARG A 416 8.10 -1.49 -9.21
CA ARG A 416 8.80 -0.30 -9.69
C ARG A 416 10.31 -0.49 -9.48
N GLY A 417 11.06 -0.36 -10.56
CA GLY A 417 12.49 -0.60 -10.61
C GLY A 417 12.87 -1.94 -11.23
N LEU A 418 14.18 -2.22 -11.21
CA LEU A 418 14.82 -3.40 -11.83
C LEU A 418 15.29 -4.44 -10.82
N HIS A 419 15.27 -4.07 -9.54
CA HIS A 419 15.68 -4.96 -8.46
C HIS A 419 14.60 -6.01 -8.21
N VAL A 420 15.03 -7.13 -7.62
CA VAL A 420 14.10 -8.10 -7.07
C VAL A 420 13.31 -7.41 -5.97
N PRO A 421 11.96 -7.48 -5.97
CA PRO A 421 11.17 -6.93 -4.88
C PRO A 421 11.60 -7.55 -3.57
N HIS A 422 11.72 -6.72 -2.53
CA HIS A 422 12.13 -7.24 -1.24
C HIS A 422 11.06 -8.22 -0.72
N TRP A 423 11.47 -9.26 0.01
CA TRP A 423 10.54 -10.28 0.52
C TRP A 423 9.45 -9.68 1.42
N GLU A 424 9.74 -8.53 2.04
CA GLU A 424 8.85 -7.72 2.88
C GLU A 424 7.72 -7.03 2.10
N GLU A 425 7.80 -6.93 0.77
CA GLU A 425 6.72 -6.32 -0.04
C GLU A 425 5.52 -7.26 -0.24
N HIS A 426 5.67 -8.54 0.15
CA HIS A 426 4.66 -9.60 0.06
C HIS A 426 3.89 -9.55 -1.28
N LEU A 427 4.62 -9.44 -2.40
CA LEU A 427 3.99 -9.37 -3.72
C LEU A 427 3.52 -10.74 -4.25
N PHE A 428 4.17 -11.81 -3.79
CA PHE A 428 3.99 -13.15 -4.36
C PHE A 428 3.10 -14.02 -3.45
N HIS A 429 1.89 -14.28 -3.93
CA HIS A 429 0.90 -15.12 -3.28
C HIS A 429 0.48 -16.27 -4.20
N CYS A 430 0.11 -17.39 -3.61
CA CYS A 430 -0.36 -18.56 -4.34
C CYS A 430 -1.63 -19.12 -3.69
N PHE A 431 -2.31 -20.03 -4.38
CA PHE A 431 -3.62 -20.52 -3.98
C PHE A 431 -3.53 -21.86 -3.22
N TYR A 432 -3.98 -21.93 -1.96
CA TYR A 432 -4.05 -23.19 -1.22
C TYR A 432 -5.24 -24.03 -1.66
N GLN A 433 -5.02 -25.34 -1.84
CA GLN A 433 -6.07 -26.30 -2.17
C GLN A 433 -6.57 -27.10 -0.94
N ASN A 434 -5.79 -27.15 0.15
CA ASN A 434 -5.89 -28.26 1.12
C ASN A 434 -6.53 -27.97 2.50
N GLU A 435 -7.13 -26.80 2.74
CA GLU A 435 -7.87 -26.57 4.01
C GLU A 435 -9.40 -26.43 3.85
N MET A 436 -9.93 -26.63 2.63
CA MET A 436 -11.37 -26.64 2.38
C MET A 436 -11.71 -27.83 1.48
N PRO A 437 -12.70 -28.68 1.83
CA PRO A 437 -13.00 -29.88 1.07
C PRO A 437 -13.50 -29.49 -0.33
N VAL A 438 -12.67 -29.73 -1.33
CA VAL A 438 -13.04 -29.63 -2.74
C VAL A 438 -13.70 -30.94 -3.14
N LYS A 439 -14.96 -30.88 -3.58
CA LYS A 439 -15.61 -31.99 -4.30
C LYS A 439 -15.35 -31.86 -5.79
#